data_AF-A0A7Y6PPP5-F1
#
_entry.id   AF-A0A7Y6PPP5-F1
#
_cell.length_a   1.000
_cell.length_b   1.000
_cell.length_c   1.000
_cell.angle_alpha   90.00
_cell.angle_beta   90.00
_cell.angle_gamma   90.00
#
_symmetry.space_group_name_H-M   'P 1'
#
loop_
_entity.id
_entity.type
_entity.pdbx_description
1 polymer ?
#
loop_
_entity_poly.entity_id
_entity_poly.type
_entity_poly.pdbx_seq_one_letter_code
_entity_poly.pdbx_strand_id
1 'polypeptide(L)'
;MKLQALVISASLALSLIGCKSSNEAQVEKMVSMMEDMGNVVDKAGDDCGKMADGLEAITKKYDLEAMKSAAEKLKGDKDEAKKIMEKYGDRMTKVMPKMMGMMKCSEDPKMKALESKLKGVM
;
A
#
# COMPACT_ATOMS: atom_id res chain seq x y z
N MET A 1 46.32 31.90 27.09
CA MET A 1 45.24 32.16 26.09
C MET A 1 44.73 30.80 25.64
N LYS A 2 43.73 30.20 26.28
CA LYS A 2 42.30 30.23 25.92
C LYS A 2 42.04 30.11 24.41
N LEU A 3 41.71 28.89 23.97
CA LEU A 3 40.72 28.60 22.93
C LEU A 3 40.41 27.09 22.95
N GLN A 4 39.55 26.72 23.90
CA GLN A 4 38.63 25.60 23.74
C GLN A 4 37.62 26.00 22.66
N ALA A 5 37.31 25.10 21.71
CA ALA A 5 35.94 24.78 21.29
C ALA A 5 35.93 23.99 19.96
N LEU A 6 35.03 23.00 19.93
CA LEU A 6 34.26 22.61 18.75
C LEU A 6 34.94 21.81 17.63
N VAL A 7 35.26 20.54 17.89
CA VAL A 7 35.06 19.47 16.87
C VAL A 7 34.60 18.18 17.56
N ILE A 8 33.45 18.25 18.25
CA ILE A 8 32.67 17.06 18.64
C ILE A 8 31.32 17.25 17.95
N SER A 9 30.97 16.37 17.01
CA SER A 9 29.64 16.15 16.41
C SER A 9 29.69 16.11 14.87
N ALA A 10 30.28 15.05 14.30
CA ALA A 10 30.11 14.74 12.88
C ALA A 10 30.12 13.23 12.57
N SER A 11 29.82 12.36 13.54
CA SER A 11 29.87 10.89 13.34
C SER A 11 28.52 10.18 13.45
N LEU A 12 27.40 10.90 13.45
CA LEU A 12 26.05 10.33 13.59
C LEU A 12 25.27 10.15 12.28
N ALA A 13 25.88 10.36 11.12
CA ALA A 13 25.13 10.43 9.87
C ALA A 13 25.13 9.16 8.99
N LEU A 14 25.79 8.07 9.36
CA LEU A 14 25.99 6.95 8.41
C LEU A 14 25.76 5.53 8.99
N SER A 15 24.75 5.35 9.85
CA SER A 15 24.35 4.01 10.34
C SER A 15 22.93 3.58 9.93
N LEU A 16 22.28 4.25 8.97
CA LEU A 16 20.91 3.91 8.51
C LEU A 16 20.85 3.23 7.14
N ILE A 17 21.97 2.72 6.63
CA ILE A 17 22.01 1.88 5.42
C ILE A 17 22.16 0.43 5.88
N GLY A 18 21.07 -0.20 6.33
CA GLY A 18 21.16 -1.57 6.85
C GLY A 18 19.94 -2.47 6.72
N CYS A 19 18.71 -1.94 6.81
CA CYS A 19 17.49 -2.76 6.80
C CYS A 19 16.33 -2.19 5.96
N LYS A 20 16.61 -1.33 4.97
CA LYS A 20 15.55 -0.56 4.27
C LYS A 20 15.00 -1.21 2.99
N SER A 21 15.69 -2.20 2.43
CA SER A 21 15.37 -2.75 1.10
C SER A 21 14.21 -3.74 1.07
N SER A 22 13.95 -4.49 2.15
CA SER A 22 12.89 -5.50 2.16
C SER A 22 11.48 -4.92 2.34
N ASN A 23 11.34 -3.82 3.10
CA ASN A 23 10.02 -3.23 3.37
C ASN A 23 9.55 -2.34 2.22
N GLU A 24 10.47 -1.60 1.58
CA GLU A 24 10.11 -0.66 0.51
C GLU A 24 9.52 -1.38 -0.72
N ALA A 25 10.09 -2.53 -1.10
CA ALA A 25 9.56 -3.35 -2.20
C ALA A 25 8.19 -3.98 -1.87
N GLN A 26 7.92 -4.28 -0.60
CA GLN A 26 6.61 -4.77 -0.17
C GLN A 26 5.56 -3.65 -0.21
N VAL A 27 5.91 -2.47 0.26
CA VAL A 27 5.06 -1.27 0.17
C VAL A 27 4.77 -0.93 -1.29
N GLU A 28 5.78 -0.97 -2.15
CA GLU A 28 5.60 -0.65 -3.56
C GLU A 28 4.66 -1.65 -4.26
N LYS A 29 4.75 -2.94 -3.91
CA LYS A 29 3.78 -3.94 -4.35
C LYS A 29 2.38 -3.60 -3.84
N MET A 30 2.22 -3.20 -2.58
CA MET A 30 0.92 -2.88 -1.98
C MET A 30 0.28 -1.67 -2.66
N VAL A 31 1.06 -0.61 -2.90
CA VAL A 31 0.61 0.57 -3.66
C VAL A 31 0.24 0.18 -5.09
N SER A 32 1.03 -0.69 -5.73
CA SER A 32 0.73 -1.17 -7.09
C SER A 32 -0.53 -2.03 -7.14
N MET A 33 -0.80 -2.84 -6.12
CA MET A 33 -2.05 -3.60 -6.00
C MET A 33 -3.25 -2.64 -5.87
N MET A 34 -3.13 -1.60 -5.03
CA MET A 34 -4.17 -0.58 -4.91
C MET A 34 -4.42 0.14 -6.24
N GLU A 35 -3.37 0.49 -6.98
CA GLU A 35 -3.50 1.07 -8.32
C GLU A 35 -4.18 0.15 -9.31
N ASP A 36 -3.79 -1.13 -9.35
CA ASP A 36 -4.42 -2.12 -10.20
C ASP A 36 -5.90 -2.29 -9.85
N MET A 37 -6.25 -2.31 -8.56
CA MET A 37 -7.64 -2.35 -8.11
C MET A 37 -8.41 -1.11 -8.54
N GLY A 38 -7.85 0.07 -8.30
CA GLY A 38 -8.45 1.32 -8.76
C GLY A 38 -8.66 1.33 -10.28
N ASN A 39 -7.70 0.84 -11.05
CA ASN A 39 -7.81 0.73 -12.50
C ASN A 39 -8.83 -0.31 -12.95
N VAL A 40 -8.99 -1.42 -12.24
CA VAL A 40 -10.06 -2.40 -12.49
C VAL A 40 -11.42 -1.75 -12.25
N VAL A 41 -11.60 -1.07 -11.12
CA VAL A 41 -12.86 -0.40 -10.78
C VAL A 41 -13.19 0.69 -11.80
N ASP A 42 -12.21 1.53 -12.16
CA ASP A 42 -12.33 2.60 -13.15
C ASP A 42 -12.68 2.05 -14.55
N LYS A 43 -12.05 0.95 -14.97
CA LYS A 43 -12.35 0.28 -16.25
C LYS A 43 -13.70 -0.45 -16.25
N ALA A 44 -14.09 -1.02 -15.11
CA ALA A 44 -15.36 -1.72 -14.98
C ALA A 44 -16.54 -0.74 -14.89
N GLY A 45 -16.33 0.46 -14.34
CA GLY A 45 -17.39 1.43 -14.12
C GLY A 45 -18.46 0.87 -13.19
N ASP A 46 -19.71 0.82 -13.67
CA ASP A 46 -20.85 0.24 -12.94
C ASP A 46 -21.08 -1.26 -13.27
N ASP A 47 -20.20 -1.91 -14.06
CA ASP A 47 -20.28 -3.35 -14.37
C ASP A 47 -19.63 -4.18 -13.25
N CYS A 48 -20.45 -4.54 -12.25
CA CYS A 48 -20.00 -5.31 -11.09
C CYS A 48 -19.46 -6.71 -11.45
N GLY A 49 -19.94 -7.31 -12.54
CA GLY A 49 -19.43 -8.60 -13.02
C GLY A 49 -18.00 -8.49 -13.52
N LYS A 50 -17.71 -7.48 -14.36
CA LYS A 50 -16.35 -7.19 -14.83
C LYS A 50 -15.42 -6.74 -13.70
N MET A 51 -15.95 -5.95 -12.76
CA MET A 51 -15.19 -5.52 -11.59
C MET A 51 -14.76 -6.72 -10.75
N ALA A 52 -15.69 -7.63 -10.46
CA ALA A 52 -15.40 -8.84 -9.72
C ALA A 52 -14.36 -9.72 -10.46
N ASP A 53 -14.54 -9.97 -11.75
CA ASP A 53 -13.60 -10.79 -12.52
C ASP A 53 -12.19 -10.15 -12.56
N GLY A 54 -12.12 -8.81 -12.67
CA GLY A 54 -10.87 -8.06 -12.62
C GLY A 54 -10.20 -8.10 -11.23
N LEU A 55 -10.98 -7.95 -10.16
CA LEU A 55 -10.47 -8.05 -8.79
C LEU A 55 -10.02 -9.48 -8.48
N GLU A 56 -10.72 -10.50 -8.97
CA GLU A 56 -10.30 -11.89 -8.85
C GLU A 56 -8.94 -12.11 -9.54
N ALA A 57 -8.72 -11.52 -10.71
CA ALA A 57 -7.42 -11.58 -11.38
C ALA A 57 -6.31 -10.93 -10.54
N ILE A 58 -6.61 -9.83 -9.83
CA ILE A 58 -5.66 -9.21 -8.89
C ILE A 58 -5.34 -10.15 -7.73
N THR A 59 -6.34 -10.84 -7.15
CA THR A 59 -6.08 -11.83 -6.08
C THR A 59 -5.18 -12.98 -6.50
N LYS A 60 -5.12 -13.30 -7.80
CA LYS A 60 -4.21 -14.31 -8.36
C LYS A 60 -2.84 -13.73 -8.73
N LYS A 61 -2.76 -12.43 -8.99
CA LYS A 61 -1.52 -11.72 -9.37
C LYS A 61 -0.65 -11.38 -8.17
N TYR A 62 -1.25 -11.12 -7.01
CA TYR A 62 -0.55 -10.69 -5.79
C TYR A 62 -0.65 -11.73 -4.68
N ASP A 63 0.41 -11.85 -3.90
CA ASP A 63 0.43 -12.66 -2.68
C ASP A 63 -0.28 -11.90 -1.54
N LEU A 64 -1.56 -12.21 -1.35
CA LEU A 64 -2.43 -11.57 -0.37
C LEU A 64 -1.97 -11.81 1.08
N GLU A 65 -1.37 -12.95 1.38
CA GLU A 65 -0.87 -13.23 2.74
C GLU A 65 0.37 -12.41 3.05
N ALA A 66 1.31 -12.32 2.10
CA ALA A 66 2.47 -11.44 2.22
C ALA A 66 2.06 -9.97 2.35
N MET A 67 1.04 -9.53 1.59
CA MET A 67 0.48 -8.18 1.67
C MET A 67 -0.12 -7.88 3.05
N LYS A 68 -0.93 -8.79 3.57
CA LYS A 68 -1.52 -8.67 4.90
C LYS A 68 -0.46 -8.52 5.98
N SER A 69 0.56 -9.39 5.96
CA SER A 69 1.65 -9.32 6.94
C SER A 69 2.42 -7.99 6.85
N ALA A 70 2.64 -7.47 5.64
CA ALA A 70 3.26 -6.16 5.45
C ALA A 70 2.36 -5.03 5.99
N ALA A 71 1.06 -5.05 5.70
CA ALA A 71 0.11 -4.06 6.18
C ALA A 71 0.00 -4.05 7.72
N GLU A 72 0.03 -5.22 8.37
CA GLU A 72 0.02 -5.34 9.83
C GLU A 72 1.28 -4.76 10.46
N LYS A 73 2.46 -4.97 9.85
CA LYS A 73 3.72 -4.34 10.30
C LYS A 73 3.66 -2.82 10.19
N LEU A 74 3.11 -2.30 9.10
CA LEU A 74 2.98 -0.86 8.85
C LEU A 74 1.97 -0.17 9.78
N LYS A 75 0.90 -0.86 10.19
CA LYS A 75 -0.08 -0.32 11.16
C LYS A 75 0.55 -0.01 12.52
N GLY A 76 1.65 -0.68 12.89
CA GLY A 76 2.35 -0.47 14.15
C GLY A 76 3.38 0.65 14.15
N ASP A 77 3.83 1.11 12.97
CA ASP A 77 4.93 2.07 12.83
C ASP A 77 4.46 3.38 12.16
N LYS A 78 4.23 4.41 13.00
CA LYS A 78 3.76 5.72 12.55
C LYS A 78 4.79 6.48 11.71
N ASP A 79 6.09 6.29 11.96
CA ASP A 79 7.15 6.96 11.22
C ASP A 79 7.31 6.34 9.83
N GLU A 80 7.14 5.02 9.73
CA GLU A 80 7.11 4.34 8.44
C GLU A 80 5.84 4.67 7.66
N ALA A 81 4.67 4.70 8.30
CA ALA A 81 3.42 5.15 7.67
C ALA A 81 3.54 6.57 7.10
N LYS A 82 4.20 7.50 7.83
CA LYS A 82 4.45 8.86 7.35
C LYS A 82 5.38 8.87 6.14
N LYS A 83 6.47 8.10 6.16
CA LYS A 83 7.38 7.98 5.00
C LYS A 83 6.69 7.40 3.77
N ILE A 84 5.77 6.46 3.97
CA ILE A 84 4.97 5.89 2.89
C ILE A 84 4.01 6.93 2.31
N MET A 85 3.33 7.70 3.16
CA MET A 85 2.48 8.82 2.73
C MET A 85 3.29 9.87 1.97
N GLU A 86 4.48 10.23 2.43
CA GLU A 86 5.34 11.20 1.73
C GLU A 86 5.80 10.69 0.36
N LYS A 87 6.08 9.38 0.24
CA LYS A 87 6.61 8.78 -1.01
C LYS A 87 5.52 8.37 -2.01
N TYR A 88 4.40 7.85 -1.52
CA TYR A 88 3.34 7.24 -2.32
C TYR A 88 1.99 7.95 -2.19
N GLY A 89 1.88 9.00 -1.38
CA GLY A 89 0.63 9.72 -1.11
C GLY A 89 -0.05 10.23 -2.38
N ASP A 90 0.70 10.72 -3.36
CA ASP A 90 0.14 11.16 -4.65
C ASP A 90 -0.50 10.00 -5.43
N ARG A 91 0.14 8.82 -5.41
CA ARG A 91 -0.40 7.60 -6.04
C ARG A 91 -1.65 7.13 -5.31
N MET A 92 -1.59 7.07 -3.97
CA MET A 92 -2.75 6.69 -3.14
C MET A 92 -3.93 7.65 -3.33
N THR A 93 -3.67 8.95 -3.36
CA THR A 93 -4.71 9.99 -3.55
C THR A 93 -5.39 9.87 -4.91
N LYS A 94 -4.65 9.50 -5.97
CA LYS A 94 -5.22 9.24 -7.31
C LYS A 94 -6.08 7.98 -7.39
N VAL A 95 -5.75 6.97 -6.59
CA VAL A 95 -6.45 5.68 -6.56
C VAL A 95 -7.70 5.73 -5.69
N MET A 96 -7.66 6.47 -4.60
CA MET A 96 -8.74 6.56 -3.61
C MET A 96 -10.13 6.83 -4.23
N PRO A 97 -10.32 7.82 -5.12
CA PRO A 97 -11.63 8.05 -5.74
C PRO A 97 -12.04 6.91 -6.68
N LYS A 98 -11.09 6.25 -7.34
CA LYS A 98 -11.38 5.09 -8.20
C LYS A 98 -11.92 3.93 -7.38
N MET A 99 -11.33 3.67 -6.21
CA MET A 99 -11.80 2.60 -5.33
C MET A 99 -13.20 2.84 -4.73
N MET A 100 -13.70 4.07 -4.68
CA MET A 100 -15.08 4.34 -4.23
C MET A 100 -16.12 3.66 -5.12
N GLY A 101 -15.83 3.43 -6.40
CA GLY A 101 -16.72 2.70 -7.31
C GLY A 101 -16.99 1.25 -6.84
N MET A 102 -16.07 0.66 -6.08
CA MET A 102 -16.22 -0.70 -5.55
C MET A 102 -17.40 -0.82 -4.57
N MET A 103 -17.72 0.26 -3.85
CA MET A 103 -18.84 0.26 -2.89
C MET A 103 -20.20 0.07 -3.57
N LYS A 104 -20.35 0.54 -4.81
CA LYS A 104 -21.58 0.35 -5.59
C LYS A 104 -21.86 -1.12 -5.90
N CYS A 105 -20.82 -1.94 -5.95
CA CYS A 105 -20.90 -3.36 -6.24
C CYS A 105 -20.86 -4.24 -4.99
N SER A 106 -20.99 -3.66 -3.79
CA SER A 106 -20.99 -4.39 -2.52
C SER A 106 -22.11 -5.42 -2.40
N GLU A 107 -23.22 -5.25 -3.12
CA GLU A 107 -24.33 -6.21 -3.12
C GLU A 107 -24.16 -7.37 -4.10
N ASP A 108 -23.22 -7.26 -5.05
CA ASP A 108 -23.00 -8.28 -6.08
C ASP A 108 -22.46 -9.58 -5.47
N PRO A 109 -23.03 -10.74 -5.83
CA PRO A 109 -22.65 -12.02 -5.23
C PRO A 109 -21.18 -12.41 -5.49
N LYS A 110 -20.60 -12.05 -6.64
CA LYS A 110 -19.17 -12.31 -6.90
C LYS A 110 -18.28 -11.38 -6.08
N MET A 111 -18.70 -10.13 -5.90
CA MET A 111 -17.99 -9.18 -5.04
C MET A 111 -18.00 -9.62 -3.58
N LYS A 112 -19.14 -10.10 -3.05
CA LYS A 112 -19.22 -10.69 -1.70
C LYS A 112 -18.32 -11.92 -1.54
N ALA A 113 -18.23 -12.77 -2.57
CA ALA A 113 -17.33 -13.91 -2.57
C ALA A 113 -15.85 -13.48 -2.55
N LEU A 114 -15.52 -12.38 -3.24
CA LEU A 114 -14.17 -11.79 -3.23
C LEU A 114 -13.83 -11.10 -1.92
N GLU A 115 -14.81 -10.45 -1.29
CA GLU A 115 -14.63 -9.77 0.00
C GLU A 115 -14.08 -10.74 1.06
N SER A 116 -14.55 -11.99 1.05
CA SER A 116 -14.02 -13.04 1.93
C SER A 116 -12.56 -13.40 1.65
N LYS A 117 -12.10 -13.30 0.39
CA LYS A 117 -10.70 -13.56 -0.02
C LYS A 117 -9.79 -12.37 0.27
N LEU A 118 -10.35 -11.16 0.21
CA LEU A 118 -9.65 -9.90 0.45
C LEU A 118 -9.65 -9.49 1.93
N LYS A 119 -10.47 -10.17 2.76
CA LYS A 119 -10.62 -9.93 4.19
C LYS A 119 -9.27 -10.03 4.91
N GLY A 120 -8.73 -8.89 5.32
CA GLY A 120 -7.45 -8.77 6.01
C GLY A 120 -6.32 -8.17 5.18
N VAL A 121 -6.50 -7.97 3.88
CA VAL A 121 -5.59 -7.18 3.03
C VAL A 121 -6.09 -5.73 2.89
N MET A 122 -7.41 -5.57 2.77
CA MET A 122 -8.13 -4.31 2.96
C MET A 122 -8.64 -4.20 4.40
#